data_AF-I6CQJ4-F1
#
_entry.id   AF-I6CQJ4-F1
#
_cell.length_a   1.000
_cell.length_b   1.000
_cell.length_c   1.000
_cell.angle_alpha   90.00
_cell.angle_beta   90.00
_cell.angle_gamma   90.00
#
_symmetry.space_group_name_H-M   'P 1'
#
loop_
_entity.id
_entity.type
_entity.pdbx_description
1 polymer ?
#
loop_
_entity_poly.entity_id
_entity_poly.type
_entity_poly.pdbx_seq_one_letter_code
_entity_poly.pdbx_strand_id
1 'polypeptide(L)'
;MTSKPTSLTFLYSDKDPNWEPIALATQSSLNKLGINVKLEKLANATMRDRVGKGDYDIAIGNWSPDFADPYMFMNYWFESDKKGLPGNRSFYENSEVDKLLRNALATTDQTQRTRD
;
A
#
# COMPACT_ATOMS: atom_id res chain seq x y z
N MET A 1 -11.88 12.72 17.03
CA MET A 1 -12.28 12.93 15.62
C MET A 1 -11.05 13.44 14.88
N THR A 2 -10.51 12.68 13.94
CA THR A 2 -9.35 13.11 13.16
C THR A 2 -9.81 14.13 12.11
N SER A 3 -9.24 15.33 12.14
CA SER A 3 -9.54 16.37 11.17
C SER A 3 -9.08 15.96 9.78
N LYS A 4 -9.89 16.26 8.76
CA LYS A 4 -9.56 16.04 7.35
C LYS A 4 -8.23 16.74 6.99
N PRO A 5 -7.27 16.06 6.33
CA PRO A 5 -6.04 16.69 5.88
C PRO A 5 -6.33 17.73 4.79
N THR A 6 -5.66 18.88 4.85
CA THR A 6 -5.82 19.97 3.86
C THR A 6 -4.83 19.84 2.69
N SER A 7 -3.70 19.16 2.90
CA SER A 7 -2.69 18.90 1.88
C SER A 7 -2.13 17.48 2.03
N LEU A 8 -1.80 16.84 0.91
CA LEU A 8 -1.12 15.55 0.83
C LEU A 8 -0.06 15.59 -0.28
N THR A 9 0.96 14.76 -0.18
CA THR A 9 1.94 14.48 -1.22
C THR A 9 1.59 13.17 -1.94
N PHE A 10 1.79 13.13 -3.26
CA PHE A 10 1.63 11.91 -4.06
C PHE A 10 2.95 11.64 -4.77
N LEU A 11 3.67 10.62 -4.32
CA LEU A 11 4.90 10.15 -4.92
C LEU A 11 4.62 9.22 -6.10
N TYR A 12 5.25 9.52 -7.23
CA TYR A 12 5.26 8.66 -8.40
C TYR A 12 6.60 8.78 -9.15
N SER A 13 6.82 7.91 -10.12
CA SER A 13 7.93 8.01 -11.07
C SER A 13 7.44 7.75 -12.48
N ASP A 14 8.33 7.88 -13.46
CA ASP A 14 8.09 7.59 -14.87
C ASP A 14 8.36 6.12 -15.26
N LYS A 15 8.58 5.23 -14.28
CA LYS A 15 8.80 3.79 -14.53
C LYS A 15 7.61 3.13 -15.24
N ASP A 16 6.39 3.60 -14.98
CA ASP A 16 5.18 3.14 -15.63
C ASP A 16 4.44 4.37 -16.19
N PRO A 17 4.15 4.40 -17.51
CA PRO A 17 3.50 5.55 -18.14
C PRO A 17 2.08 5.81 -17.61
N ASN A 18 1.44 4.84 -16.95
CA ASN A 18 0.11 5.00 -16.37
C ASN A 18 0.12 5.76 -15.05
N TRP A 19 1.26 5.88 -14.38
CA TRP A 19 1.30 6.45 -13.03
C TRP A 19 1.04 7.96 -12.99
N GLU A 20 1.50 8.70 -13.98
CA GLU A 20 1.23 10.14 -14.09
C GLU A 20 -0.25 10.46 -14.36
N PRO A 21 -0.94 9.80 -15.32
CA PRO A 21 -2.39 9.91 -15.46
C PRO A 21 -3.17 9.57 -14.18
N ILE A 22 -2.77 8.51 -13.46
CA ILE A 22 -3.41 8.13 -12.19
C ILE A 22 -3.21 9.22 -11.14
N ALA A 23 -1.99 9.73 -10.99
CA ALA A 23 -1.67 10.78 -10.03
C ALA A 23 -2.48 12.06 -10.29
N LEU A 24 -2.59 12.49 -11.56
CA LEU A 24 -3.41 13.63 -11.98
C LEU A 24 -4.90 13.41 -11.71
N ALA A 25 -5.42 12.20 -11.99
CA ALA A 25 -6.82 11.85 -11.71
C ALA A 25 -7.12 11.86 -10.20
N THR A 26 -6.21 11.34 -9.38
CA THR A 26 -6.30 11.38 -7.92
C THR A 26 -6.25 12.82 -7.40
N GLN A 27 -5.31 13.63 -7.88
CA GLN A 27 -5.23 15.07 -7.53
C GLN A 27 -6.53 15.79 -7.84
N SER A 28 -7.07 15.63 -9.05
CA SER A 28 -8.33 16.26 -9.46
C SER A 28 -9.51 15.83 -8.57
N SER A 29 -9.60 14.54 -8.26
CA SER A 29 -10.67 13.97 -7.44
C SER A 29 -10.62 14.46 -5.99
N LEU A 30 -9.44 14.49 -5.39
CA LEU A 30 -9.25 14.95 -4.01
C LEU A 30 -9.36 16.48 -3.89
N ASN A 31 -8.98 17.24 -4.93
CA ASN A 31 -9.16 18.68 -4.96
C ASN A 31 -10.64 19.09 -4.92
N LYS A 32 -11.55 18.34 -5.57
CA LYS A 32 -13.00 18.56 -5.47
C LYS A 32 -13.53 18.41 -4.04
N LEU A 33 -12.84 17.62 -3.22
CA LEU A 33 -13.15 17.47 -1.79
C LEU A 33 -12.46 18.53 -0.94
N GLY A 34 -11.65 19.44 -1.52
CA GLY A 34 -10.87 20.45 -0.82
C GLY A 34 -9.61 19.89 -0.16
N ILE A 35 -8.96 18.90 -0.79
CA ILE A 35 -7.65 18.36 -0.39
C ILE A 35 -6.65 18.70 -1.48
N ASN A 36 -5.63 19.48 -1.15
CA ASN A 36 -4.56 19.82 -2.10
C ASN A 36 -3.55 18.68 -2.22
N VAL A 37 -3.51 18.00 -3.36
CA VAL A 37 -2.52 16.94 -3.60
C VAL A 37 -1.35 17.51 -4.38
N LYS A 38 -0.15 17.50 -3.80
CA LYS A 38 1.10 17.88 -4.46
C LYS A 38 1.71 16.65 -5.11
N LEU A 39 1.85 16.67 -6.44
CA LEU A 39 2.46 15.57 -7.18
C LEU A 39 3.99 15.67 -7.10
N GLU A 40 4.63 14.59 -6.69
CA GLU A 40 6.09 14.48 -6.55
C GLU A 40 6.61 13.40 -7.49
N LYS A 41 7.07 13.82 -8.67
CA LYS A 41 7.75 12.95 -9.63
C LYS A 41 9.20 12.78 -9.23
N LEU A 42 9.61 11.54 -8.96
CA LEU A 42 10.97 11.20 -8.54
C LEU A 42 11.58 10.17 -9.48
N ALA A 43 12.92 10.07 -9.48
CA ALA A 43 13.58 8.90 -10.03
C ALA A 43 13.10 7.64 -9.28
N ASN A 44 12.83 6.55 -10.01
CA ASN A 44 12.22 5.35 -9.43
C ASN A 44 13.02 4.76 -8.25
N ALA A 45 14.35 4.85 -8.26
CA ALA A 45 15.18 4.41 -7.14
C ALA A 45 14.90 5.22 -5.86
N THR A 46 14.83 6.54 -5.98
CA THR A 46 14.51 7.47 -4.88
C THR A 46 13.07 7.26 -4.38
N MET A 47 12.12 7.08 -5.29
CA MET A 47 10.72 6.77 -4.93
C MET A 47 10.65 5.49 -4.08
N ARG A 48 11.32 4.42 -4.52
CA ARG A 48 11.33 3.13 -3.80
C ARG A 48 12.00 3.22 -2.43
N ASP A 49 13.07 4.00 -2.29
CA ASP A 49 13.72 4.24 -1.00
C ASP A 49 12.78 4.94 -0.01
N ARG A 50 12.09 6.02 -0.44
CA ARG A 50 11.09 6.72 0.39
C ARG A 50 9.91 5.84 0.77
N VAL A 51 9.38 5.06 -0.19
CA VAL A 51 8.34 4.05 0.09
C VAL A 51 8.80 3.04 1.13
N GLY A 52 10.06 2.58 1.03
CA GLY A 52 10.64 1.65 1.99
C GLY A 52 10.79 2.19 3.41
N LYS A 53 10.86 3.52 3.55
CA LYS A 53 10.99 4.23 4.82
C LYS A 53 9.66 4.77 5.37
N GLY A 54 8.57 4.68 4.60
CA GLY A 54 7.29 5.26 4.98
C GLY A 54 7.24 6.78 4.87
N ASP A 55 8.16 7.39 4.12
CA ASP A 55 8.27 8.84 3.96
C ASP A 55 7.42 9.34 2.79
N TYR A 56 6.10 9.24 2.94
CA TYR A 56 5.11 9.67 1.94
C TYR A 56 3.69 9.72 2.53
N ASP A 57 2.81 10.51 1.92
CA ASP A 57 1.36 10.44 2.23
C ASP A 57 0.64 9.45 1.31
N ILE A 58 0.89 9.57 0.00
CA ILE A 58 0.39 8.67 -1.05
C ILE A 58 1.58 8.25 -1.91
N ALA A 59 1.69 6.96 -2.21
CA ALA A 59 2.66 6.44 -3.17
C ALA A 59 1.98 5.44 -4.10
N ILE A 60 2.32 5.50 -5.38
CA ILE A 60 1.87 4.51 -6.36
C ILE A 60 2.89 3.38 -6.49
N GLY A 61 2.38 2.17 -6.73
CA GLY A 61 3.23 1.04 -7.06
C GLY A 61 2.40 -0.17 -7.41
N ASN A 62 3.06 -1.13 -8.01
CA ASN A 62 2.53 -2.45 -8.29
C ASN A 62 3.36 -3.52 -7.57
N TRP A 63 2.73 -4.66 -7.33
CA TRP A 63 3.35 -5.89 -6.87
C TRP A 63 2.43 -7.05 -7.25
N SER A 64 3.02 -8.20 -7.55
CA SER A 64 2.29 -9.44 -7.85
C SER A 64 2.87 -10.56 -6.99
N PRO A 65 2.04 -11.53 -6.56
CA PRO A 65 2.52 -12.69 -5.82
C PRO A 65 3.36 -13.59 -6.72
N ASP A 66 4.30 -14.31 -6.12
CA ASP A 66 5.14 -15.31 -6.77
C ASP A 66 4.41 -16.64 -7.01
N PHE A 67 3.31 -16.91 -6.28
CA PHE A 67 2.49 -18.11 -6.42
C PHE A 67 0.99 -17.82 -6.17
N ALA A 68 0.13 -18.67 -6.73
CA ALA A 68 -1.32 -18.49 -6.75
C ALA A 68 -2.01 -18.88 -5.43
N ASP A 69 -1.58 -18.28 -4.32
CA ASP A 69 -2.20 -18.42 -3.00
C ASP A 69 -2.65 -17.04 -2.48
N PRO A 70 -3.95 -16.83 -2.20
CA PRO A 70 -4.44 -15.58 -1.63
C PRO A 70 -3.72 -15.16 -0.35
N TYR A 71 -3.21 -16.12 0.42
CA TYR A 71 -2.41 -15.85 1.61
C TYR A 71 -1.23 -14.92 1.30
N MET A 72 -0.60 -15.08 0.13
CA MET A 72 0.56 -14.26 -0.25
C MET A 72 0.21 -12.77 -0.42
N PHE A 73 -0.98 -12.46 -0.94
CA PHE A 73 -1.44 -11.06 -0.96
C PHE A 73 -1.66 -10.55 0.46
N MET A 74 -2.36 -11.34 1.27
CA MET A 74 -2.79 -10.89 2.58
C MET A 74 -1.61 -10.68 3.52
N ASN A 75 -0.63 -11.58 3.53
CA ASN A 75 0.48 -11.48 4.45
C ASN A 75 1.49 -10.40 4.06
N TYR A 76 1.80 -10.26 2.77
CA TYR A 76 2.73 -9.21 2.32
C TYR A 76 2.15 -7.81 2.50
N TRP A 77 0.84 -7.62 2.34
CA TRP A 77 0.25 -6.29 2.47
C TRP A 77 -0.14 -5.91 3.90
N PHE A 78 -0.48 -6.87 4.75
CA PHE A 78 -1.13 -6.57 6.03
C PHE A 78 -0.46 -7.14 7.28
N GLU A 79 0.52 -8.05 7.18
CA GLU A 79 1.28 -8.43 8.39
C GLU A 79 2.12 -7.24 8.87
N SER A 80 1.98 -6.95 10.17
CA SER A 80 2.64 -5.81 10.81
C SER A 80 4.17 -5.93 10.81
N ASP A 81 4.72 -7.13 10.63
CA ASP A 81 6.17 -7.38 10.60
C ASP A 81 6.81 -7.18 9.21
N LYS A 82 6.00 -6.98 8.15
CA LYS A 82 6.49 -6.82 6.77
C LYS A 82 6.59 -5.38 6.30
N LYS A 83 6.64 -4.44 7.25
CA LYS A 83 6.67 -3.00 6.93
C LYS A 83 7.81 -2.66 5.99
N GLY A 84 7.53 -1.72 5.09
CA GLY A 84 8.49 -1.21 4.11
C GLY A 84 8.40 -1.88 2.75
N LEU A 85 9.46 -1.71 1.95
CA LEU A 85 9.43 -1.95 0.51
C LEU A 85 9.11 -3.41 0.10
N PRO A 86 9.58 -4.45 0.81
CA PRO A 86 9.29 -5.83 0.45
C PRO A 86 7.81 -6.22 0.57
N GLY A 87 7.02 -5.54 1.39
CA GLY A 87 5.64 -5.94 1.70
C GLY A 87 4.72 -4.78 2.07
N ASN A 88 4.45 -4.63 3.36
CA ASN A 88 3.46 -3.74 3.96
C ASN A 88 3.95 -2.29 3.83
N ARG A 89 3.83 -1.76 2.61
CA ARG A 89 4.31 -0.43 2.27
C ARG A 89 3.53 0.64 3.00
N SER A 90 2.25 0.40 3.33
CA SER A 90 1.39 1.34 4.07
C SER A 90 1.76 1.48 5.55
N PHE A 91 2.71 0.69 6.05
CA PHE A 91 3.06 0.61 7.47
C PHE A 91 1.86 0.29 8.36
N TYR A 92 0.87 -0.43 7.81
CA TYR A 92 -0.31 -0.88 8.51
C TYR A 92 0.09 -1.74 9.72
N GLU A 93 -0.67 -1.63 10.81
CA GLU A 93 -0.51 -2.48 11.99
C GLU A 93 -1.86 -2.72 12.61
N ASN A 94 -2.18 -4.00 12.83
CA ASN A 94 -3.37 -4.41 13.53
C ASN A 94 -3.21 -5.83 14.09
N SER A 95 -3.22 -5.94 15.42
CA SER A 95 -3.01 -7.21 16.13
C SER A 95 -4.05 -8.28 15.83
N GLU A 96 -5.30 -7.90 15.52
CA GLU A 96 -6.34 -8.86 15.14
C GLU A 96 -6.10 -9.40 13.73
N VAL A 97 -5.68 -8.55 12.79
CA VAL A 97 -5.30 -9.01 11.45
C VAL A 97 -4.08 -9.93 11.50
N ASP A 98 -3.06 -9.59 12.28
CA ASP A 98 -1.88 -10.46 12.48
C ASP A 98 -2.27 -11.83 13.07
N LYS A 99 -3.33 -11.88 13.90
CA LYS A 99 -3.83 -13.14 14.46
C LYS A 99 -4.56 -13.97 13.40
N LEU A 100 -5.43 -13.34 12.61
CA LEU A 100 -6.16 -14.02 11.52
C LEU A 100 -5.18 -14.60 10.48
N LEU A 101 -4.17 -13.82 10.07
CA LEU A 101 -3.17 -14.28 9.08
C LEU A 101 -2.33 -15.45 9.59
N ARG A 102 -1.92 -15.42 10.86
CA ARG A 102 -1.21 -16.54 11.49
C ARG A 102 -2.07 -17.80 11.63
N ASN A 103 -3.37 -17.65 11.87
CA ASN A 103 -4.29 -18.79 11.91
C ASN A 103 -4.46 -19.40 10.51
N ALA A 104 -4.71 -18.57 9.49
CA ALA A 104 -4.87 -19.02 8.11
C ALA A 104 -3.63 -19.78 7.57
N LEU A 105 -2.43 -19.42 8.05
CA LEU A 105 -1.19 -20.17 7.79
C LEU A 105 -1.15 -21.58 8.41
N ALA A 106 -1.63 -21.69 9.64
CA ALA A 106 -1.55 -22.94 10.42
C ALA A 106 -2.68 -23.92 10.05
N THR A 107 -3.77 -23.43 9.48
CA THR A 107 -4.93 -24.23 9.10
C THR A 107 -4.64 -25.08 7.85
N THR A 108 -4.59 -26.41 8.02
CA THR A 108 -4.41 -27.37 6.92
C THR A 108 -5.72 -27.78 6.23
N ASP A 109 -6.87 -27.50 6.84
CA ASP A 109 -8.19 -27.72 6.24
C ASP A 109 -8.57 -26.54 5.33
N GLN A 110 -8.77 -26.79 4.04
CA GLN A 110 -9.05 -25.75 3.04
C GLN A 110 -10.37 -25.00 3.30
N THR A 111 -11.38 -25.67 3.86
CA THR A 111 -12.70 -25.07 4.16
C THR A 111 -12.62 -24.16 5.38
N GLN A 112 -11.76 -24.49 6.33
CA GLN A 112 -11.49 -23.63 7.48
C GLN A 112 -10.58 -22.46 7.09
N ARG A 113 -9.53 -22.72 6.29
CA ARG A 113 -8.58 -21.69 5.82
C ARG A 113 -9.23 -20.59 4.96
N THR A 114 -10.31 -20.89 4.26
CA THR A 114 -11.06 -19.90 3.46
C THR A 114 -12.07 -19.08 4.27
N ARG A 115 -12.34 -19.48 5.52
CA ARG A 115 -13.23 -18.77 6.45
C ARG A 115 -12.47 -17.88 7.44
N ASP A 116 -11.27 -18.31 7.82
CA ASP A 116 -10.34 -17.57 8.67
C ASP A 116 -9.82 -16.29 7.97
#